data_AF-A0A0B7N895-F1
#
_entry.id   AF-A0A0B7N895-F1
#
_cell.length_a   1.000
_cell.length_b   1.000
_cell.length_c   1.000
_cell.angle_alpha   90.00
_cell.angle_beta   90.00
_cell.angle_gamma   90.00
#
_symmetry.space_group_name_H-M   'P 1'
#
loop_
_entity.id
_entity.type
_entity.pdbx_description
1 polymer ?
#
loop_
_entity_poly.entity_id
_entity_poly.type
_entity_poly.pdbx_seq_one_letter_code
_entity_poly.pdbx_strand_id
1 'polypeptide(L)'
;MSLVQNYNPDACLNNVMGLAESTKYFNVTTILTTSREYGPNGIMLPEPMSLLPNSIYIARPGQTNAWDDERFVKASKQSKRTVESN
;
A
#
# COMPACT_ATOMS: atom_id res chain seq x y z
N MET A 1 27.66 0.67 11.17
CA MET A 1 27.77 0.16 9.80
C MET A 1 26.79 0.97 8.96
N SER A 2 27.28 2.01 8.27
CA SER A 2 26.42 2.90 7.48
C SER A 2 26.15 2.24 6.13
N LEU A 3 25.02 1.53 6.04
CA LEU A 3 24.39 1.27 4.74
C LEU A 3 23.94 2.65 4.26
N VAL A 4 24.31 3.04 3.03
CA VAL A 4 23.93 4.32 2.43
C VAL A 4 22.41 4.54 2.57
N GLN A 5 22.00 5.33 3.58
CA GLN A 5 20.61 5.63 3.87
C GLN A 5 20.22 6.85 3.02
N ASN A 6 19.71 6.59 1.81
CA ASN A 6 19.27 7.64 0.89
C ASN A 6 18.09 8.47 1.44
N TYR A 7 17.45 8.03 2.52
CA TYR A 7 16.34 8.73 3.17
C TYR A 7 16.30 8.39 4.66
N ASN A 8 15.94 9.35 5.51
CA ASN A 8 15.80 9.13 6.95
C ASN A 8 14.62 8.15 7.20
N PRO A 9 14.83 7.03 7.93
CA PRO A 9 13.78 6.04 8.17
C PRO A 9 12.57 6.60 8.92
N ASP A 10 12.79 7.49 9.90
CA ASP A 10 11.71 8.11 10.68
C ASP A 10 10.87 9.03 9.79
N ALA A 11 11.53 9.79 8.92
CA ALA A 11 10.83 10.62 7.94
C ALA A 11 10.02 9.76 6.95
N CYS A 12 10.53 8.59 6.54
CA CYS A 12 9.82 7.66 5.67
C CYS A 12 8.53 7.18 6.34
N LEU A 13 8.65 6.70 7.58
CA LEU A 13 7.52 6.21 8.36
C LEU A 13 6.48 7.31 8.57
N ASN A 14 6.91 8.51 8.96
CA ASN A 14 6.02 9.66 9.17
C ASN A 14 5.24 10.02 7.90
N ASN A 15 5.88 10.01 6.73
CA ASN A 15 5.21 10.30 5.47
C ASN A 15 4.18 9.21 5.08
N VAL A 16 4.53 7.94 5.29
CA VAL A 16 3.62 6.82 5.05
C VAL A 16 2.39 6.92 5.96
N MET A 17 2.62 7.20 7.25
CA MET A 17 1.53 7.36 8.21
C MET A 17 0.67 8.59 7.93
N GLY A 18 1.28 9.74 7.59
CA GLY A 18 0.54 10.94 7.21
C GLY A 18 -0.35 10.73 5.97
N LEU A 19 0.12 9.98 4.98
CA LEU A 19 -0.70 9.57 3.84
C LEU A 19 -1.86 8.66 4.28
N ALA A 20 -1.58 7.64 5.09
CA ALA A 20 -2.60 6.72 5.58
C ALA A 20 -3.67 7.44 6.42
N GLU A 21 -3.26 8.35 7.31
CA GLU A 21 -4.17 9.20 8.09
C GLU A 21 -5.02 10.10 7.20
N SER A 22 -4.43 10.68 6.16
CA SER A 22 -5.16 11.49 5.17
C SER A 22 -6.23 10.64 4.47
N THR A 23 -5.91 9.42 4.05
CA THR A 23 -6.91 8.53 3.43
C THR A 23 -8.07 8.19 4.37
N LYS A 24 -7.77 7.96 5.66
CA LYS A 24 -8.80 7.75 6.68
C LYS A 24 -9.66 8.99 6.89
N TYR A 25 -9.03 10.16 7.01
CA TYR A 25 -9.72 11.43 7.23
C TYR A 25 -10.70 11.77 6.09
N PHE A 26 -10.27 11.61 4.84
CA PHE A 26 -11.10 11.87 3.67
C PHE A 26 -11.99 10.67 3.27
N ASN A 27 -12.00 9.60 4.08
CA ASN A 27 -12.82 8.42 3.86
C ASN A 27 -12.59 7.77 2.47
N VAL A 28 -11.33 7.76 2.05
CA VAL A 28 -10.91 7.35 0.72
C VAL A 28 -10.78 5.82 0.67
N THR A 29 -11.41 5.19 -0.34
CA THR A 29 -11.22 3.77 -0.61
C THR A 29 -9.74 3.47 -0.83
N THR A 30 -9.20 2.57 -0.01
CA THR A 30 -7.77 2.27 0.06
C THR A 30 -7.53 0.77 -0.15
N ILE A 31 -6.53 0.46 -0.97
CA ILE A 31 -6.07 -0.89 -1.26
C ILE A 31 -4.63 -0.99 -0.74
N LEU A 32 -4.40 -1.92 0.17
CA LEU A 32 -3.08 -2.27 0.68
C LEU A 32 -2.59 -3.52 -0.06
N THR A 33 -1.35 -3.52 -0.53
CA THR A 33 -0.82 -4.66 -1.28
C THR A 33 0.66 -4.87 -1.06
N THR A 34 1.09 -6.12 -0.97
CA THR A 34 2.48 -6.55 -0.80
C THR A 34 2.93 -7.42 -1.96
N SER A 35 4.24 -7.61 -2.11
CA SER A 35 4.82 -8.58 -3.06
C SER A 35 5.76 -9.51 -2.31
N ARG A 36 5.50 -10.83 -2.37
CA ARG A 36 6.32 -11.87 -1.72
C ARG A 36 6.50 -11.65 -0.21
N GLU A 37 5.41 -11.39 0.50
CA GLU A 37 5.48 -10.97 1.91
C GLU A 37 6.02 -12.02 2.89
N TYR A 38 5.83 -13.30 2.58
CA TYR A 38 6.43 -14.41 3.34
C TYR A 38 7.87 -14.74 2.92
N GLY A 39 8.49 -13.86 2.11
CA GLY A 39 9.86 -13.96 1.64
C GLY A 39 10.74 -12.82 2.18
N PRO A 40 11.88 -12.52 1.53
CA PRO A 40 12.83 -11.52 2.01
C PRO A 40 12.28 -10.08 2.01
N ASN A 41 11.15 -9.83 1.36
CA ASN A 41 10.51 -8.51 1.32
C ASN A 41 9.77 -8.17 2.63
N GLY A 42 9.44 -9.18 3.44
CA GLY A 42 8.71 -9.02 4.69
C GLY A 42 7.24 -8.64 4.51
N ILE A 43 6.53 -8.66 5.64
CA ILE A 43 5.11 -8.31 5.70
C ILE A 43 4.90 -6.78 5.67
N MET A 44 3.67 -6.36 5.34
CA MET A 44 3.25 -4.97 5.50
C MET A 44 3.48 -4.49 6.94
N LEU A 45 3.82 -3.22 7.08
CA LEU A 45 3.91 -2.58 8.39
C LEU A 45 2.58 -2.71 9.16
N PRO A 46 2.60 -3.07 10.46
CA PRO A 46 1.38 -3.22 11.26
C PRO A 46 0.57 -1.93 11.42
N GLU A 47 1.23 -0.77 11.38
CA GLU A 47 0.63 0.53 11.69
C GLU A 47 -0.39 0.97 10.63
N PRO A 48 -0.11 0.95 9.30
CA PRO A 48 -1.12 1.20 8.28
C PRO A 48 -2.28 0.21 8.31
N MET A 49 -2.02 -1.07 8.58
CA MET A 49 -3.08 -2.09 8.67
C MET A 49 -4.04 -1.82 9.83
N SER A 50 -3.49 -1.42 10.99
CA SER A 50 -4.27 -1.07 12.17
C SER A 50 -5.06 0.23 11.98
N LEU A 51 -4.50 1.19 11.25
CA LEU A 51 -5.14 2.48 10.97
C LEU A 51 -6.29 2.36 9.96
N LEU A 52 -6.15 1.45 8.99
CA LEU A 52 -7.07 1.24 7.87
C LEU A 52 -7.68 -0.18 7.89
N PRO A 53 -8.43 -0.55 8.95
CA PRO A 53 -8.92 -1.92 9.13
C PRO A 53 -9.92 -2.38 8.06
N ASN A 54 -10.58 -1.43 7.40
CA ASN A 54 -11.56 -1.69 6.34
C ASN A 54 -10.94 -1.65 4.92
N SER A 55 -9.62 -1.51 4.82
CA SER A 55 -8.94 -1.52 3.52
C SER A 55 -8.96 -2.90 2.88
N ILE A 56 -8.90 -2.93 1.55
CA ILE A 56 -8.75 -4.18 0.81
C ILE A 56 -7.28 -4.58 0.87
N TYR A 57 -6.97 -5.74 1.45
CA TYR A 57 -5.59 -6.25 1.54
C TYR A 57 -5.33 -7.34 0.50
N ILE A 58 -4.29 -7.16 -0.33
CA ILE A 58 -3.91 -8.10 -1.39
C ILE A 58 -2.42 -8.45 -1.27
N ALA A 59 -2.14 -9.63 -0.72
CA ALA A 59 -0.80 -10.20 -0.75
C ALA A 59 -0.53 -10.87 -2.10
N ARG A 60 0.41 -10.31 -2.88
CA ARG A 60 0.77 -10.87 -4.19
C ARG A 60 1.92 -11.88 -4.03
N PRO A 61 1.80 -13.09 -4.61
CA PRO A 61 2.78 -14.15 -4.41
C PRO A 61 4.12 -13.91 -5.10
N GLY A 62 4.20 -13.01 -6.11
CA GLY A 62 5.43 -12.80 -6.87
C GLY A 62 5.44 -11.63 -7.84
N GLN A 63 4.26 -11.09 -8.20
CA GLN A 63 4.15 -10.04 -9.21
C GLN A 63 4.76 -8.74 -8.70
N THR A 64 5.83 -8.29 -9.37
CA THR A 64 6.44 -6.98 -9.11
C THR A 64 5.45 -5.87 -9.47
N ASN A 65 4.89 -5.91 -10.67
CA ASN A 65 3.81 -5.02 -11.08
C ASN A 65 2.49 -5.47 -10.45
N ALA A 66 1.84 -4.59 -9.69
CA ALA A 66 0.55 -4.90 -9.07
C ALA A 66 -0.57 -5.08 -10.10
N TRP A 67 -0.46 -4.45 -11.27
CA TRP A 67 -1.46 -4.54 -12.33
C TRP A 67 -1.53 -5.92 -13.02
N ASP A 68 -0.52 -6.76 -12.81
CA ASP A 68 -0.51 -8.14 -13.32
C ASP A 68 -1.34 -9.09 -12.41
N ASP A 69 -1.78 -8.63 -11.24
CA ASP A 69 -2.68 -9.38 -10.36
C ASP A 69 -4.14 -8.95 -10.61
N GLU A 70 -4.95 -9.87 -11.12
CA GLU A 70 -6.36 -9.59 -11.43
C GLU A 70 -7.16 -9.10 -10.22
N ARG A 71 -6.83 -9.55 -9.00
CA ARG A 71 -7.53 -9.14 -7.78
C ARG A 71 -7.27 -7.67 -7.51
N PHE A 72 -6.04 -7.22 -7.75
CA PHE A 72 -5.67 -5.80 -7.63
C PHE A 72 -6.37 -4.94 -8.66
N VAL A 73 -6.38 -5.35 -9.94
CA VAL A 73 -7.09 -4.62 -11.00
C VAL A 73 -8.59 -4.54 -10.73
N LYS A 74 -9.21 -5.63 -10.27
CA LYS A 74 -10.63 -5.66 -9.91
C LYS A 74 -10.93 -4.71 -8.74
N ALA A 75 -10.14 -4.77 -7.66
CA ALA A 75 -10.28 -3.87 -6.52
C ALA A 75 -10.09 -2.39 -6.91
N SER A 76 -9.10 -2.10 -7.76
CA SER A 76 -8.82 -0.76 -8.26
C SER A 76 -10.00 -0.19 -9.06
N LYS A 77 -10.54 -0.96 -10.02
CA LYS A 77 -11.71 -0.55 -10.81
C LYS A 77 -12.97 -0.36 -9.95
N GLN A 78 -13.15 -1.17 -8.91
CA GLN A 78 -14.27 -1.06 -7.98
C GLN A 78 -14.16 0.14 -7.03
N SER A 79 -12.97 0.68 -6.82
CA SER A 79 -12.74 1.82 -5.91
C SER A 79 -13.36 3.15 -6.37
N LYS A 80 -14.03 3.17 -7.53
CA LYS A 80 -14.75 4.30 -8.13
C LYS A 80 -13.95 5.61 -8.25
N ARG A 81 -12.61 5.53 -8.29
CA ARG A 81 -11.78 6.67 -8.69
C ARG A 81 -11.74 6.73 -10.21
N THR A 82 -12.59 7.56 -10.80
CA THR A 82 -12.55 7.82 -12.24
C THR A 82 -11.31 8.67 -12.52
N VAL A 83 -10.35 8.12 -13.25
CA VAL A 83 -9.55 8.95 -14.16
C VAL A 83 -10.35 8.90 -15.45
N GLU A 84 -11.07 9.97 -15.78
CA GLU A 84 -11.65 10.10 -17.11
C GLU A 84 -10.46 10.15 -18.08
N SER A 85 -10.17 9.01 -18.70
CA SER A 85 -9.37 8.96 -19.90
C SER A 85 -10.24 9.49 -21.03
N ASN A 86 -10.03 10.76 -21.39
CA ASN A 86 -10.36 11.27 -22.72
C ASN A 86 -9.58 10.51 -23.79
#